data_AF-A0A813DV26-F1
#
_entry.id   AF-A0A813DV26-F1
#
_cell.length_a   1.000
_cell.length_b   1.000
_cell.length_c   1.000
_cell.angle_alpha   90.00
_cell.angle_beta   90.00
_cell.angle_gamma   90.00
#
_symmetry.space_group_name_H-M   'P 1'
#
loop_
_entity.id
_entity.type
_entity.pdbx_description
1 polymer ?
#
loop_
_entity_poly.entity_id
_entity_poly.type
_entity_poly.pdbx_seq_one_letter_code
_entity_poly.pdbx_strand_id
1 'polypeptide(L)'
;TVTATSTATATTVTKTVFDDSVCFENGASYAPAEIVLTNVSSPRSCMSRCLAREGITYFTYYPPMRTCQCSQIGADKVAMSGDFIAGEVECGGG
;
A
#
# COMPACT_ATOMS: atom_id res chain seq x y z
N THR A 1 -12.11 -44.83 -11.03
CA THR A 1 -12.55 -43.70 -10.18
C THR A 1 -11.34 -42.86 -9.85
N VAL A 2 -11.18 -41.71 -10.49
CA VAL A 2 -10.85 -40.42 -9.87
C VAL A 2 -11.39 -39.34 -10.80
N THR A 3 -12.23 -38.51 -10.20
CA THR A 3 -12.96 -37.38 -10.78
C THR A 3 -12.18 -36.12 -10.47
N ALA A 4 -12.02 -35.20 -11.44
CA ALA A 4 -12.20 -33.75 -11.25
C ALA A 4 -11.91 -33.01 -12.56
N THR A 5 -12.98 -32.54 -13.18
CA THR A 5 -12.97 -31.51 -14.21
C THR A 5 -12.75 -30.16 -13.52
N SER A 6 -11.63 -29.49 -13.81
CA SER A 6 -11.45 -28.08 -13.45
C SER A 6 -11.03 -27.32 -14.69
N THR A 7 -12.04 -26.87 -15.44
CA THR A 7 -11.90 -25.89 -16.51
C THR A 7 -11.60 -24.54 -15.86
N ALA A 8 -10.33 -24.23 -15.66
CA ALA A 8 -9.88 -22.88 -15.35
C ALA A 8 -9.75 -22.13 -16.69
N THR A 9 -10.63 -21.16 -16.89
CA THR A 9 -10.51 -20.16 -17.94
C THR A 9 -9.21 -19.39 -17.70
N ALA A 10 -8.15 -19.78 -18.41
CA ALA A 10 -6.89 -19.07 -18.41
C ALA A 10 -7.08 -17.75 -19.17
N THR A 11 -7.56 -16.72 -18.49
CA THR A 11 -7.36 -15.34 -18.93
C THR A 11 -5.86 -15.10 -18.83
N THR A 12 -5.17 -15.13 -19.96
CA THR A 12 -3.79 -14.68 -20.11
C THR A 12 -3.71 -13.20 -19.70
N VAL A 13 -3.58 -12.94 -18.40
CA VAL A 13 -3.04 -11.68 -17.92
C VAL A 13 -1.54 -11.84 -18.06
N THR A 14 -1.04 -11.30 -19.16
CA THR A 14 0.38 -11.18 -19.44
C THR A 14 1.06 -10.58 -18.22
N LYS A 15 1.76 -11.44 -17.49
CA LYS A 15 2.71 -11.12 -16.43
C LYS A 15 3.89 -10.37 -17.07
N THR A 16 3.66 -9.14 -17.47
CA THR A 16 4.71 -8.17 -17.79
C THR A 16 4.74 -7.17 -16.65
N VAL A 17 5.83 -7.25 -15.88
CA VAL A 17 6.21 -6.47 -14.69
C VAL A 17 5.33 -6.69 -13.44
N PHE A 18 5.90 -7.39 -12.45
CA PHE A 18 5.55 -7.20 -11.04
C PHE A 18 5.99 -5.79 -10.67
N ASP A 19 5.17 -4.81 -11.02
CA ASP A 19 5.45 -3.41 -10.78
C ASP A 19 5.06 -3.12 -9.33
N ASP A 20 6.06 -2.92 -8.48
CA ASP A 20 5.94 -2.38 -7.11
C ASP A 20 5.01 -1.14 -7.06
N SER A 21 4.81 -0.46 -8.20
CA SER A 21 3.92 0.67 -8.43
C SER A 21 2.42 0.42 -8.30
N VAL A 22 1.93 -0.82 -8.22
CA VAL A 22 0.49 -1.04 -7.98
C VAL A 22 0.09 -0.67 -6.54
N CYS A 23 1.05 -0.66 -5.62
CA CYS A 23 0.79 -0.44 -4.19
C CYS A 23 1.32 0.89 -3.66
N PHE A 24 2.16 1.58 -4.44
CA PHE A 24 2.79 2.82 -4.04
C PHE A 24 2.40 3.94 -5.00
N GLU A 25 1.65 4.90 -4.48
CA GLU A 25 1.25 6.12 -5.15
C GLU A 25 2.19 7.27 -4.78
N ASN A 26 2.98 7.72 -5.74
CA ASN A 26 3.86 8.87 -5.56
C ASN A 26 3.07 10.19 -5.66
N GLY A 27 3.44 11.18 -4.86
CA GLY A 27 2.80 12.49 -4.80
C GLY A 27 1.43 12.48 -4.11
N ALA A 28 1.18 11.52 -3.21
CA ALA A 28 -0.08 11.42 -2.47
C ALA A 28 0.16 11.22 -0.98
N SER A 29 -0.81 11.64 -0.16
CA SER A 29 -0.86 11.44 1.29
C SER A 29 -2.29 11.18 1.74
N TYR A 30 -2.49 10.37 2.78
CA TYR A 30 -3.81 10.13 3.39
C TYR A 30 -3.91 10.85 4.73
N ALA A 31 -4.87 11.77 4.86
CA ALA A 31 -5.10 12.56 6.07
C ALA A 31 -6.57 12.45 6.56
N PRO A 32 -6.83 12.55 7.88
CA PRO A 32 -5.86 12.70 8.96
C PRO A 32 -5.07 11.41 9.22
N ALA A 33 -3.79 11.57 9.56
CA ALA A 33 -2.96 10.47 10.02
C ALA A 33 -3.35 10.09 11.45
N GLU A 34 -3.71 8.84 11.68
CA GLU A 34 -4.06 8.35 13.01
C GLU A 34 -2.80 8.03 13.83
N ILE A 35 -1.79 7.47 13.16
CA ILE A 35 -0.52 7.10 13.78
C ILE A 35 0.62 7.67 12.94
N VAL A 36 1.58 8.31 13.58
CA VAL A 36 2.79 8.81 12.92
C VAL A 36 4.01 8.10 13.51
N LEU A 37 4.71 7.36 12.65
CA LEU A 37 5.93 6.65 12.95
C LEU A 37 7.12 7.43 12.39
N THR A 38 8.14 7.63 13.21
CA THR A 38 9.39 8.27 12.79
C THR A 38 10.49 7.23 12.61
N ASN A 39 11.59 7.65 11.97
CA ASN A 39 12.77 6.80 11.73
C ASN A 39 12.48 5.56 10.87
N VAL A 40 11.53 5.69 9.95
CA VAL A 40 11.22 4.65 8.96
C VAL A 40 12.06 4.92 7.71
N SER A 41 12.91 3.97 7.35
CA SER A 41 13.88 4.17 6.25
C SER A 41 13.35 3.76 4.87
N SER A 42 12.21 3.09 4.82
CA SER A 42 11.65 2.55 3.57
C SER A 42 10.12 2.57 3.58
N PRO A 43 9.46 2.80 2.42
CA PRO A 43 7.99 2.73 2.31
C PRO A 43 7.46 1.33 2.61
N ARG A 44 8.18 0.26 2.22
CA ARG A 44 7.86 -1.12 2.59
C ARG A 44 7.83 -1.35 4.11
N SER A 45 8.75 -0.75 4.85
CA SER A 45 8.75 -0.80 6.31
C SER A 45 7.59 0.01 6.90
N CYS A 46 7.27 1.16 6.30
CA CYS A 46 6.10 1.96 6.68
C CYS A 46 4.82 1.15 6.57
N MET A 47 4.57 0.58 5.40
CA MET A 47 3.45 -0.32 5.12
C MET A 47 3.36 -1.46 6.16
N SER A 48 4.46 -2.19 6.39
CA SER A 48 4.47 -3.32 7.34
C SER A 48 4.18 -2.89 8.79
N ARG A 49 4.64 -1.71 9.19
CA ARG A 49 4.39 -1.16 10.53
C ARG A 49 2.95 -0.67 10.68
N CYS A 50 2.37 -0.11 9.63
CA CYS A 50 0.97 0.31 9.57
C CYS A 50 0.03 -0.89 9.55
N LEU A 51 0.36 -1.95 8.79
CA LEU A 51 -0.39 -3.21 8.76
C LEU A 51 -0.44 -3.91 10.13
N ALA A 52 0.60 -3.75 10.95
CA ALA A 52 0.63 -4.28 12.30
C ALA A 52 -0.28 -3.53 13.29
N ARG A 53 -0.99 -2.49 12.84
CA ARG A 53 -1.94 -1.71 13.65
C ARG A 53 -3.36 -2.07 13.23
N GLU A 54 -4.21 -2.29 14.23
CA GLU A 54 -5.63 -2.53 13.99
C GLU A 54 -6.31 -1.25 13.52
N GLY A 55 -7.23 -1.36 12.56
CA GLY A 55 -8.02 -0.24 12.05
C GLY A 55 -7.33 0.63 10.98
N ILE A 56 -6.09 0.31 10.60
CA ILE A 56 -5.35 1.04 9.56
C ILE A 56 -5.56 0.40 8.19
N THR A 57 -5.80 1.23 7.18
CA THR A 57 -6.01 0.81 5.79
C THR A 57 -5.01 1.45 4.83
N TYR A 58 -4.55 2.66 5.14
CA TYR A 58 -3.64 3.42 4.29
C TYR A 58 -2.35 3.74 5.03
N PHE A 59 -1.27 3.89 4.27
CA PHE A 59 -0.03 4.46 4.74
C PHE A 59 0.43 5.60 3.84
N THR A 60 1.26 6.47 4.37
CA THR A 60 1.97 7.51 3.63
C THR A 60 3.39 7.62 4.16
N TYR A 61 4.35 7.37 3.29
CA TYR A 61 5.76 7.47 3.59
C TYR A 61 6.32 8.77 3.02
N TYR A 62 7.04 9.51 3.85
CA TYR A 62 7.78 10.70 3.44
C TYR A 62 9.29 10.47 3.62
N PRO A 63 10.01 10.11 2.53
CA PRO A 63 11.44 9.80 2.54
C PRO A 63 12.34 10.87 3.16
N PRO A 64 12.21 12.17 2.83
CA PRO A 64 13.15 13.18 3.31
C PRO A 64 13.05 13.42 4.82
N MET A 65 11.89 13.15 5.44
CA MET A 65 11.76 13.16 6.92
C MET A 65 11.88 11.78 7.55
N ARG A 66 11.91 10.69 6.75
CA ARG A 66 11.83 9.31 7.24
C ARG A 66 10.62 9.08 8.14
N THR A 67 9.52 9.71 7.78
CA THR A 67 8.26 9.68 8.53
C THR A 67 7.26 8.81 7.79
N CYS A 68 6.48 8.07 8.54
CA CYS A 68 5.44 7.18 8.06
C CYS A 68 4.14 7.53 8.78
N GLN A 69 3.09 7.79 8.03
CA GLN A 69 1.76 8.11 8.53
C GLN A 69 0.85 6.93 8.22
N CYS A 70 0.16 6.42 9.21
CA CYS A 70 -0.84 5.37 9.07
C CYS A 70 -2.22 6.00 9.24
N SER A 71 -3.12 5.73 8.30
CA SER A 71 -4.45 6.32 8.25
C SER A 71 -5.51 5.22 8.12
N GLN A 72 -6.64 5.41 8.79
CA GLN A 72 -7.75 4.45 8.80
C GLN A 72 -8.62 4.56 7.54
N ILE A 73 -9.56 3.61 7.40
CA ILE A 73 -10.61 3.69 6.38
C ILE A 73 -11.42 4.99 6.55
N GLY A 74 -11.51 5.80 5.49
CA GLY A 74 -12.16 7.11 5.52
C GLY A 74 -11.20 8.30 5.58
N ALA A 75 -9.88 8.08 5.58
CA ALA A 75 -8.93 9.16 5.35
C ALA A 75 -9.05 9.72 3.92
N ASP A 76 -9.00 11.04 3.80
CA ASP A 76 -8.99 11.75 2.53
C ASP A 76 -7.61 11.65 1.88
N LYS A 77 -7.61 11.29 0.61
CA LYS A 77 -6.41 11.31 -0.22
C LYS A 77 -6.14 12.75 -0.67
N VAL A 78 -4.99 13.25 -0.30
CA VAL A 78 -4.49 14.60 -0.64
C VAL A 78 -3.33 14.45 -1.61
N ALA A 79 -3.40 15.16 -2.74
CA ALA A 79 -2.28 15.28 -3.65
C ALA A 79 -1.21 16.19 -3.03
N MET A 80 0.00 15.68 -2.88
CA MET A 80 1.11 16.39 -2.26
C MET A 80 2.20 16.66 -3.29
N SER A 81 2.73 17.87 -3.31
CA SER A 81 3.92 18.20 -4.10
C SER A 81 5.16 17.71 -3.35
N GLY A 82 5.72 16.57 -3.76
CA GLY A 82 6.95 16.01 -3.20
C GLY A 82 7.02 14.50 -3.31
N ASP A 83 8.12 13.91 -2.81
CA ASP A 83 8.38 12.47 -2.77
C ASP A 83 7.49 11.71 -1.75
N PHE A 84 6.25 12.13 -1.53
CA PHE A 84 5.32 11.39 -0.69
C PHE A 84 4.89 10.11 -1.40
N ILE A 85 5.00 8.99 -0.72
CA ILE A 85 4.65 7.67 -1.23
C ILE A 85 3.52 7.12 -0.38
N ALA A 86 2.29 7.24 -0.87
CA ALA A 86 1.12 6.70 -0.21
C ALA A 86 0.73 5.33 -0.77
N GLY A 87 -0.19 4.65 -0.10
CA GLY A 87 -0.72 3.38 -0.58
C GLY A 87 -1.60 2.71 0.46
N GLU A 88 -2.20 1.59 0.07
CA GLU A 88 -2.93 0.72 0.98
C GLU A 88 -1.95 -0.21 1.72
N VAL A 89 -2.21 -0.48 3.01
CA VAL A 89 -1.36 -1.38 3.79
C VAL A 89 -1.41 -2.83 3.30
N GLU A 90 -2.45 -3.18 2.54
CA GLU A 90 -2.61 -4.45 1.84
C GLU A 90 -2.33 -4.26 0.35
N CYS A 91 -1.06 -4.45 -0.02
CA CYS A 91 -0.56 -4.35 -1.39
C CYS A 91 -0.98 -5.59 -2.20
N GLY A 92 -1.95 -5.44 -3.11
CA GLY A 92 -2.30 -6.45 -4.12
C GLY A 92 -3.46 -7.37 -3.74
N GLY A 93 -4.69 -6.85 -3.79
CA GLY A 93 -5.88 -7.69 -3.77
C GLY A 93 -5.98 -8.56 -5.02
N GLY A 94 -5.63 -9.85 -4.92
CA GLY A 94 -5.81 -10.88 -5.96
C GLY A 94 -4.85 -12.05 -5.84
#